data_AF-A0A7J8SNQ0-F1
#
_entry.id   AF-A0A7J8SNQ0-F1
#
_cell.length_a   1.000
_cell.length_b   1.000
_cell.length_c   1.000
_cell.angle_alpha   90.00
_cell.angle_beta   90.00
_cell.angle_gamma   90.00
#
_symmetry.space_group_name_H-M   'P 1'
#
loop_
_entity.id
_entity.type
_entity.pdbx_description
1 polymer ?
#
loop_
_entity_poly.entity_id
_entity_poly.type
_entity_poly.pdbx_seq_one_letter_code
_entity_poly.pdbx_strand_id
1 'polypeptide(L)'
;METQLPDDFRCPISLEIMSDPVILPSGHTFDRVSIQRWLDSGHRTCPITKLPLPEHPCLIPNHALRSLISNYTLVSPSKLQPCPQPQILISSLTSQSSHVGTKLNSLTHLVRLTKHDSGFRRKLTELGAAPGVLKCVGSDDPSLQEKALSLLLNLSLDDDNKVGLVAEGAINRVIKVLRFGSPDCRAIAATIITSLAVVEVNKATIGAYPDAIQALVWLLISGKGREKKEAATALYAICSFADNRRRAIDCGAVPILISLLDSGLERAIEVLGLLVKCKEGREEMMKVNGCVKVLVSVLRNGSSRGVQYGLFTLNCLCTCCETLCFEAVNEGVVEICMGLMEEENEKIRRYTSSLVQTLRENHAFG
;
A
#
# COMPACT_ATOMS: atom_id res chain seq x y z
N MET A 1 9.38 11.05 27.94
CA MET A 1 10.80 10.67 27.88
C MET A 1 11.52 11.77 27.13
N GLU A 2 12.46 12.45 27.78
CA GLU A 2 13.33 13.43 27.15
C GLU A 2 14.08 12.75 26.01
N THR A 3 13.94 13.25 24.79
CA THR A 3 14.73 12.78 23.64
C THR A 3 16.17 13.23 23.86
N GLN A 4 16.99 12.34 24.42
CA GLN A 4 18.43 12.56 24.56
C GLN A 4 19.05 12.73 23.17
N LEU A 5 19.79 13.82 23.01
CA LEU A 5 20.55 14.14 21.81
C LEU A 5 21.57 13.02 21.53
N PRO A 6 21.69 12.50 20.29
CA PRO A 6 22.67 11.45 19.98
C PRO A 6 24.08 11.88 20.38
N ASP A 7 24.80 11.00 21.08
CA ASP A 7 26.15 11.30 21.56
C ASP A 7 27.13 11.62 20.43
N ASP A 8 26.88 11.10 19.22
CA ASP A 8 27.67 11.34 18.00
C ASP A 8 27.71 12.82 17.55
N PHE A 9 26.83 13.68 18.10
CA PHE A 9 26.82 15.12 17.80
C PHE A 9 27.75 15.92 18.73
N ARG A 10 28.23 15.32 19.81
CA ARG A 10 29.09 15.97 20.80
C ARG A 10 30.55 15.85 20.40
N CYS A 11 31.31 16.92 20.59
CA CYS A 11 32.74 16.90 20.40
C CYS A 11 33.39 16.05 21.50
N PRO A 12 34.23 15.06 21.18
CA PRO A 12 34.89 14.23 22.20
C PRO A 12 35.89 14.96 23.11
N ILE A 13 36.26 16.21 22.79
CA ILE A 13 37.14 17.05 23.62
C ILE A 13 36.32 17.94 24.56
N SER A 14 35.39 18.73 24.01
CA SER A 14 34.62 19.71 24.80
C SER A 14 33.33 19.14 25.39
N LEU A 15 32.85 17.99 24.91
CA LEU A 15 31.56 17.37 25.24
C LEU A 15 30.32 18.21 24.85
N GLU A 16 30.55 19.34 24.16
CA GLU A 16 29.53 20.23 23.60
C GLU A 16 29.14 19.81 22.17
N ILE A 17 27.98 20.27 21.70
CA ILE A 17 27.53 20.01 20.32
C ILE A 17 28.51 20.67 19.33
N MET A 18 28.95 19.91 18.33
CA MET A 18 29.87 20.42 17.30
C MET A 18 29.18 21.47 16.44
N SER A 19 29.76 22.67 16.38
CA SER A 19 29.29 23.77 15.53
C SER A 19 29.92 23.72 14.15
N ASP A 20 31.21 23.36 14.08
CA ASP A 20 31.92 23.12 12.82
C ASP A 20 32.71 21.80 12.90
N PRO A 21 32.05 20.66 12.65
CA PRO A 21 32.68 19.35 12.75
C PRO A 21 33.75 19.14 11.67
N VAL A 22 34.93 18.70 12.08
CA VAL A 22 36.09 18.38 11.23
C VAL A 22 36.65 17.00 11.55
N ILE A 23 37.12 16.30 10.51
CA ILE A 23 37.65 14.95 10.58
C ILE A 23 39.18 15.02 10.59
N LEU A 24 39.80 14.30 11.53
CA LEU A 24 41.23 14.04 11.53
C LEU A 24 41.58 12.88 10.58
N PRO A 25 42.86 12.74 10.16
CA PRO A 25 43.31 11.57 9.39
C PRO A 25 43.03 10.21 10.06
N SER A 26 42.84 10.19 11.38
CA SER A 26 42.44 9.01 12.15
C SER A 26 40.97 8.59 11.94
N GLY A 27 40.17 9.36 11.20
CA GLY A 27 38.75 9.09 10.92
C GLY A 27 37.78 9.62 11.99
N HIS A 28 38.28 10.20 13.09
CA HIS A 28 37.44 10.75 14.15
C HIS A 28 37.08 12.22 13.92
N THR A 29 35.86 12.60 14.32
CA THR A 29 35.33 13.95 14.14
C THR A 29 35.34 14.74 15.45
N PHE A 30 35.72 16.01 15.36
CA PHE A 30 35.79 16.96 16.49
C PHE A 30 35.23 18.31 16.05
N ASP A 31 34.86 19.17 17.01
CA ASP A 31 34.63 20.58 16.69
C ASP A 31 35.96 21.27 16.33
N ARG A 32 35.98 22.05 15.25
CA ARG A 32 37.19 22.70 14.74
C ARG A 32 37.93 23.48 15.81
N VAL A 33 37.23 24.26 16.63
CA VAL A 33 37.86 25.11 17.65
C VAL A 33 38.52 24.26 18.73
N SER A 34 37.86 23.16 19.11
CA SER A 34 38.36 22.26 20.14
C SER A 34 39.61 21.49 19.71
N ILE A 35 39.62 20.96 18.48
CA ILE A 35 40.79 20.23 17.98
C ILE A 35 41.93 21.18 17.60
N GLN A 36 41.64 22.39 17.14
CA GLN A 36 42.68 23.38 16.85
C GLN A 36 43.42 23.78 18.13
N ARG A 37 42.70 24.07 19.23
CA ARG A 37 43.31 24.35 20.54
C ARG A 37 44.18 23.19 21.04
N TRP A 38 43.73 21.95 20.84
CA TRP A 38 44.50 20.77 21.19
C TRP A 38 45.86 20.73 20.47
N LEU A 39 45.87 21.02 19.17
CA LEU A 39 47.08 21.07 18.34
C LEU A 39 47.96 22.29 18.67
N ASP A 40 47.36 23.45 18.91
CA ASP A 40 48.05 24.69 19.26
C ASP A 40 48.74 24.58 20.64
N SER A 41 48.19 23.75 21.54
CA SER A 41 48.80 23.42 22.84
C SER A 41 50.01 22.48 22.74
N GLY A 42 50.45 22.15 21.52
CA GLY A 42 51.63 21.31 21.28
C GLY A 42 51.34 19.81 21.21
N HIS A 43 50.09 19.37 21.38
CA HIS A 43 49.78 17.94 21.26
C HIS A 43 49.88 17.47 19.81
N ARG A 44 50.48 16.30 19.60
CA ARG A 44 50.66 15.67 18.28
C ARG A 44 50.06 14.27 18.20
N THR A 45 49.03 14.02 19.00
CA THR A 45 48.31 12.75 19.03
C THR A 45 46.81 12.96 18.87
N CYS A 46 46.12 11.97 18.33
CA CYS A 46 44.66 11.98 18.27
C CYS A 46 44.09 11.89 19.70
N PRO A 47 43.14 12.77 20.09
CA PRO A 47 42.56 12.76 21.44
C PRO A 47 41.91 11.43 21.84
N ILE A 48 41.36 10.69 20.87
CA ILE A 48 40.65 9.42 21.10
C ILE A 48 41.60 8.23 21.01
N THR A 49 42.27 8.05 19.87
CA THR A 49 43.10 6.84 19.64
C THR A 49 44.47 6.91 20.28
N LYS A 50 44.90 8.10 20.73
CA LYS A 50 46.25 8.40 21.25
C LYS A 50 47.40 8.12 20.26
N LEU A 51 47.09 7.79 19.01
CA LEU A 51 48.07 7.57 17.95
C LEU A 51 48.67 8.90 17.47
N PRO A 52 49.94 8.91 17.02
CA PRO A 52 50.60 10.11 16.51
C PRO A 52 49.90 10.63 15.25
N LEU A 53 49.80 11.96 15.15
CA LEU A 53 49.29 12.66 13.98
C LEU A 53 50.45 13.11 13.08
N PRO A 54 50.21 13.27 11.77
CA PRO A 54 51.18 13.89 10.87
C PRO A 54 51.59 15.29 11.34
N GLU A 55 52.80 15.75 10.97
CA GLU A 55 53.32 17.07 11.38
C GLU A 55 52.37 18.23 11.02
N HIS A 56 51.64 18.11 9.91
CA HIS A 56 50.59 19.04 9.49
C HIS A 56 49.28 18.29 9.26
N PRO A 57 48.47 18.07 10.31
CA PRO A 57 47.23 17.32 10.18
C PRO A 57 46.18 18.17 9.42
N CYS A 58 45.69 17.65 8.29
CA CYS A 58 44.62 18.30 7.55
C CYS A 58 43.28 18.13 8.31
N LEU A 59 42.59 19.24 8.58
CA LEU A 59 41.25 19.25 9.19
C LEU A 59 40.18 19.28 8.11
N ILE A 60 39.68 18.10 7.73
CA ILE A 60 38.72 17.94 6.65
C ILE A 60 37.31 18.29 7.17
N PRO A 61 36.59 19.28 6.60
CA PRO A 61 35.24 19.60 7.04
C PRO A 61 34.26 18.43 6.87
N ASN A 62 33.50 18.09 7.91
CA ASN A 62 32.43 17.09 7.85
C ASN A 62 31.09 17.76 7.53
N HIS A 63 30.87 18.11 6.26
CA HIS A 63 29.66 18.80 5.83
C HIS A 63 28.38 17.99 6.07
N ALA A 64 28.45 16.66 6.01
CA ALA A 64 27.32 15.77 6.27
C ALA A 64 26.89 15.84 7.75
N LEU A 65 27.83 15.68 8.68
CA LEU A 65 27.53 15.80 10.11
C LEU A 65 27.08 17.21 10.49
N ARG A 66 27.70 18.24 9.91
CA ARG A 66 27.26 19.64 10.11
C ARG A 66 25.82 19.85 9.65
N SER A 67 25.43 19.26 8.52
CA SER A 67 24.05 19.32 8.03
C SER A 67 23.09 18.53 8.91
N LEU A 68 23.49 17.37 9.44
CA LEU A 68 22.68 16.58 10.37
C LEU A 68 22.46 17.30 11.71
N ILE A 69 23.53 17.88 12.29
CA ILE A 69 23.44 18.67 13.51
C ILE A 69 22.56 19.90 13.30
N SER A 70 22.74 20.62 12.18
CA SER A 70 21.90 21.77 11.81
C SER A 70 20.44 21.39 11.64
N ASN A 71 20.15 20.28 10.96
CA ASN A 71 18.79 19.78 10.80
C ASN A 71 18.19 19.31 12.13
N TYR A 72 19.01 18.79 13.06
CA TYR A 72 18.56 18.40 14.38
C TYR A 72 18.28 19.61 15.29
N THR A 73 19.11 20.65 15.24
CA THR A 73 18.89 21.91 15.99
C THR A 73 17.75 22.74 15.42
N LEU A 74 17.46 22.65 14.12
CA LEU A 74 16.23 23.16 13.51
C LEU A 74 14.98 22.38 13.95
N VAL A 75 15.15 21.16 14.50
CA VAL A 75 14.06 20.23 14.85
C VAL A 75 13.89 20.07 16.39
N SER A 76 14.51 20.90 17.24
CA SER A 76 14.19 20.93 18.70
C SER A 76 14.36 22.31 19.35
N PRO A 77 13.48 22.78 20.26
CA PRO A 77 12.04 22.96 20.15
C PRO A 77 11.68 24.46 20.31
N SER A 78 12.00 25.33 19.35
CA SER A 78 11.64 26.75 19.39
C SER A 78 10.50 27.10 18.42
N LYS A 79 9.43 26.31 18.55
CA LYS A 79 7.99 26.62 18.41
C LYS A 79 7.26 25.27 18.44
N LEU A 80 7.32 24.60 19.59
CA LEU A 80 6.13 23.87 20.01
C LEU A 80 5.04 24.93 20.15
N GLN A 81 4.31 25.20 19.05
CA GLN A 81 2.86 25.26 19.25
C GLN A 81 2.55 24.02 20.08
N PRO A 82 1.95 24.13 21.27
CA PRO A 82 1.54 22.94 22.01
C PRO A 82 0.82 22.08 20.98
N CYS A 83 1.37 20.90 20.67
CA CYS A 83 0.70 19.99 19.76
C CYS A 83 -0.68 19.85 20.37
N PRO A 84 -1.76 20.31 19.72
CA PRO A 84 -3.03 20.39 20.40
C PRO A 84 -3.30 18.96 20.85
N GLN A 85 -3.56 18.77 22.14
CA GLN A 85 -3.77 17.43 22.70
C GLN A 85 -4.70 16.69 21.74
N PRO A 86 -4.48 15.40 21.41
CA PRO A 86 -5.26 14.70 20.40
C PRO A 86 -6.78 14.88 20.60
N GLN A 87 -7.21 15.01 21.86
CA GLN A 87 -8.58 15.37 22.27
C GLN A 87 -9.06 16.72 21.71
N ILE A 88 -8.25 17.78 21.74
CA ILE A 88 -8.56 19.08 21.14
C ILE A 88 -8.73 18.94 19.63
N LEU A 89 -7.82 18.22 18.96
CA LEU A 89 -7.91 17.98 17.52
C LEU A 89 -9.17 17.17 17.17
N ILE A 90 -9.51 16.15 17.95
CA ILE A 90 -10.74 15.35 17.76
C ILE A 90 -11.99 16.21 18.01
N SER A 91 -11.97 17.06 19.04
CA SER A 91 -13.09 17.94 19.39
C SER A 91 -13.41 18.94 18.27
N SER A 92 -12.40 19.43 17.54
CA SER A 92 -12.62 20.33 16.42
C SER A 92 -13.28 19.65 15.21
N LEU A 93 -13.03 18.34 15.00
CA LEU A 93 -13.67 17.56 13.93
C LEU A 93 -15.15 17.34 14.22
N THR A 94 -15.48 17.04 15.48
CA THR A 94 -16.85 16.72 15.92
C THR A 94 -17.71 17.97 16.05
N SER A 95 -17.12 19.09 16.51
CA SER A 95 -17.82 20.35 16.73
C SER A 95 -18.49 20.88 15.46
N GLN A 96 -19.74 21.31 15.62
CA GLN A 96 -20.52 21.94 14.55
C GLN A 96 -20.09 23.40 14.29
N SER A 97 -19.61 24.10 15.32
CA SER A 97 -19.18 25.50 15.22
C SER A 97 -17.80 25.69 14.58
N SER A 98 -17.02 24.61 14.44
CA SER A 98 -15.68 24.69 13.85
C SER A 98 -15.74 24.85 12.33
N HIS A 99 -15.12 25.92 11.84
CA HIS A 99 -14.97 26.20 10.41
C HIS A 99 -14.17 25.12 9.69
N VAL A 100 -14.41 24.98 8.38
CA VAL A 100 -13.72 24.02 7.49
C VAL A 100 -12.20 24.13 7.62
N GLY A 101 -11.63 25.34 7.66
CA GLY A 101 -10.19 25.55 7.81
C GLY A 101 -9.61 24.97 9.11
N THR A 102 -10.32 25.10 10.24
CA THR A 102 -9.88 24.54 11.53
C THR A 102 -9.90 23.00 11.51
N LYS A 103 -10.94 22.42 10.89
CA LYS A 103 -11.05 20.97 10.71
C LYS A 103 -9.94 20.45 9.80
N LEU A 104 -9.67 21.15 8.70
CA LEU A 104 -8.62 20.80 7.76
C LEU A 104 -7.24 20.84 8.40
N ASN A 105 -6.94 21.87 9.20
CA ASN A 105 -5.71 21.96 9.97
C ASN A 105 -5.60 20.77 10.94
N SER A 106 -6.67 20.48 11.68
CA SER A 106 -6.69 19.38 12.64
C SER A 106 -6.45 18.02 11.98
N LEU A 107 -7.13 17.74 10.86
CA LEU A 107 -6.89 16.54 10.04
C LEU A 107 -5.44 16.48 9.55
N THR A 108 -4.89 17.59 9.04
CA THR A 108 -3.51 17.65 8.55
C THR A 108 -2.50 17.29 9.63
N HIS A 109 -2.69 17.81 10.86
CA HIS A 109 -1.87 17.45 12.00
C HIS A 109 -2.00 15.97 12.37
N LEU A 110 -3.22 15.43 12.43
CA LEU A 110 -3.47 14.03 12.77
C LEU A 110 -2.93 13.05 11.72
N VAL A 111 -3.05 13.37 10.42
CA VAL A 111 -2.48 12.58 9.32
C VAL A 111 -0.96 12.49 9.46
N ARG A 112 -0.29 13.62 9.79
CA ARG A 112 1.16 13.65 10.00
C ARG A 112 1.58 12.75 11.15
N LEU A 113 0.87 12.79 12.27
CA LEU A 113 1.19 12.00 13.47
C LEU A 113 0.94 10.50 13.26
N THR A 114 -0.11 10.13 12.53
CA THR A 114 -0.50 8.73 12.31
C THR A 114 0.32 8.00 11.24
N LYS A 115 1.10 8.73 10.44
CA LYS A 115 1.81 8.19 9.26
C LYS A 115 2.78 7.04 9.59
N HIS A 116 3.48 7.11 10.72
CA HIS A 116 4.53 6.14 11.08
C HIS A 116 4.39 5.56 12.49
N ASP A 117 3.29 5.86 13.20
CA ASP A 117 3.11 5.47 14.59
C ASP A 117 1.83 4.63 14.77
N SER A 118 1.99 3.30 14.86
CA SER A 118 0.88 2.37 15.12
C SER A 118 0.25 2.57 16.50
N GLY A 119 1.07 2.82 17.52
CA GLY A 119 0.57 3.09 18.87
C GLY A 119 -0.32 4.32 18.91
N PHE A 120 0.07 5.39 18.20
CA PHE A 120 -0.74 6.59 18.08
C PHE A 120 -2.03 6.36 17.29
N ARG A 121 -2.02 5.53 16.23
CA ARG A 121 -3.24 5.15 15.49
C ARG A 121 -4.25 4.46 16.39
N ARG A 122 -3.82 3.48 17.19
CA ARG A 122 -4.69 2.77 18.14
C ARG A 122 -5.27 3.73 19.17
N LYS A 123 -4.39 4.51 19.82
CA LYS A 123 -4.78 5.52 20.81
C LYS A 123 -5.78 6.54 20.25
N LEU A 124 -5.62 6.96 18.99
CA LEU A 124 -6.51 7.93 18.37
C LEU A 124 -7.92 7.36 18.19
N THR A 125 -8.04 6.08 17.83
CA THR A 125 -9.34 5.37 17.76
C THR A 125 -9.96 5.21 19.15
N GLU A 126 -9.17 4.82 20.17
CA GLU A 126 -9.63 4.71 21.57
C GLU A 126 -10.13 6.05 22.13
N LEU A 127 -9.56 7.16 21.69
CA LEU A 127 -10.00 8.52 22.03
C LEU A 127 -11.25 8.97 21.27
N GLY A 128 -11.90 8.09 20.50
CA GLY A 128 -13.15 8.40 19.81
C GLY A 128 -12.99 9.28 18.57
N ALA A 129 -11.86 9.21 17.86
CA ALA A 129 -11.67 10.00 16.65
C ALA A 129 -12.56 9.56 15.48
N ALA A 130 -12.94 8.28 15.41
CA ALA A 130 -13.60 7.70 14.25
C ALA A 130 -14.89 8.44 13.81
N PRO A 131 -15.85 8.76 14.69
CA PRO A 131 -17.05 9.52 14.30
C PRO A 131 -16.74 10.89 13.69
N GLY A 132 -15.76 11.62 14.27
CA GLY A 132 -15.33 12.92 13.77
C GLY A 132 -14.70 12.84 12.38
N VAL A 133 -13.83 11.85 12.18
CA VAL A 133 -13.21 11.59 10.87
C VAL A 133 -14.26 11.20 9.83
N LEU A 134 -15.17 10.28 10.16
CA LEU A 134 -16.23 9.83 9.25
C LEU A 134 -17.23 10.93 8.88
N LYS A 135 -17.48 11.88 9.79
CA LYS A 135 -18.24 13.09 9.50
C LYS A 135 -17.52 13.96 8.47
N CYS A 136 -16.20 14.15 8.61
CA CYS A 136 -15.39 14.90 7.65
C CYS A 136 -15.26 14.18 6.29
N VAL A 137 -15.22 12.85 6.24
CA VAL A 137 -15.26 12.08 4.98
C VAL A 137 -16.56 12.36 4.21
N GLY A 138 -17.66 12.57 4.91
CA GLY A 138 -18.96 12.91 4.31
C GLY A 138 -19.12 14.38 3.90
N SER A 139 -18.09 15.21 4.02
CA SER A 139 -18.12 16.62 3.64
C SER A 139 -18.15 16.83 2.13
N ASP A 140 -18.82 17.88 1.67
CA ASP A 140 -18.83 18.30 0.26
C ASP A 140 -17.56 19.09 -0.13
N ASP A 141 -16.79 19.57 0.87
CA ASP A 141 -15.48 20.20 0.64
C ASP A 141 -14.43 19.14 0.22
N PRO A 142 -13.86 19.22 -1.00
CA PRO A 142 -12.95 18.18 -1.52
C PRO A 142 -11.66 18.06 -0.72
N SER A 143 -11.08 19.18 -0.28
CA SER A 143 -9.83 19.19 0.49
C SER A 143 -10.02 18.55 1.87
N LEU A 144 -11.14 18.84 2.53
CA LEU A 144 -11.50 18.23 3.80
C LEU A 144 -11.77 16.73 3.66
N GLN A 145 -12.52 16.33 2.63
CA GLN A 145 -12.79 14.92 2.35
C GLN A 145 -11.50 14.14 2.09
N GLU A 146 -10.59 14.65 1.26
CA GLU A 146 -9.31 14.00 0.95
C GLU A 146 -8.44 13.81 2.20
N LYS A 147 -8.30 14.84 3.05
CA LYS A 147 -7.53 14.72 4.31
C LYS A 147 -8.21 13.80 5.31
N ALA A 148 -9.54 13.78 5.36
CA ALA A 148 -10.28 12.86 6.23
C ALA A 148 -10.10 11.41 5.77
N LEU A 149 -10.16 11.14 4.46
CA LEU A 149 -9.87 9.83 3.88
C LEU A 149 -8.44 9.39 4.14
N SER A 150 -7.47 10.31 4.04
CA SER A 150 -6.07 10.03 4.35
C SER A 150 -5.88 9.60 5.80
N LEU A 151 -6.56 10.26 6.74
CA LEU A 151 -6.53 9.89 8.14
C LEU A 151 -7.23 8.54 8.39
N LEU A 152 -8.39 8.32 7.76
CA LEU A 152 -9.12 7.06 7.84
C LEU A 152 -8.29 5.89 7.31
N LEU A 153 -7.57 6.09 6.20
CA LEU A 153 -6.64 5.10 5.66
C LEU A 153 -5.51 4.82 6.64
N ASN A 154 -4.89 5.85 7.22
CA ASN A 154 -3.86 5.63 8.24
C ASN A 154 -4.43 4.79 9.39
N LEU A 155 -5.58 5.16 9.95
CA LEU A 155 -6.23 4.41 11.03
C LEU A 155 -6.52 2.96 10.66
N SER A 156 -6.91 2.68 9.41
CA SER A 156 -7.20 1.31 8.93
C SER A 156 -5.95 0.47 8.73
N LEU A 157 -4.75 1.04 8.67
CA LEU A 157 -3.50 0.26 8.60
C LEU A 157 -3.21 -0.51 9.89
N ASP A 158 -3.78 -0.11 11.03
CA ASP A 158 -3.67 -0.84 12.28
C ASP A 158 -4.72 -1.97 12.36
N ASP A 159 -4.32 -3.20 12.70
CA ASP A 159 -5.22 -4.36 12.70
C ASP A 159 -6.31 -4.27 13.78
N ASP A 160 -5.99 -3.72 14.94
CA ASP A 160 -6.92 -3.60 16.07
C ASP A 160 -8.06 -2.61 15.77
N ASN A 161 -7.79 -1.64 14.90
CA ASN A 161 -8.77 -0.62 14.51
C ASN A 161 -9.79 -1.12 13.48
N LYS A 162 -9.47 -2.14 12.67
CA LYS A 162 -10.23 -2.48 11.46
C LYS A 162 -11.70 -2.84 11.73
N VAL A 163 -11.96 -3.63 12.76
CA VAL A 163 -13.33 -4.04 13.13
C VAL A 163 -14.09 -2.86 13.73
N GLY A 164 -13.45 -2.08 14.60
CA GLY A 164 -14.05 -0.89 15.21
C GLY A 164 -14.45 0.15 14.17
N LEU A 165 -13.60 0.42 13.17
CA LEU A 165 -13.91 1.35 12.09
C LEU A 165 -15.13 0.92 11.27
N VAL A 166 -15.29 -0.39 11.03
CA VAL A 166 -16.48 -0.92 10.34
C VAL A 166 -17.72 -0.75 11.21
N ALA A 167 -17.63 -1.05 12.50
CA ALA A 167 -18.75 -0.86 13.46
C ALA A 167 -19.19 0.61 13.56
N GLU A 168 -18.26 1.56 13.46
CA GLU A 168 -18.52 3.01 13.43
C GLU A 168 -19.14 3.51 12.11
N GLY A 169 -19.38 2.62 11.14
CA GLY A 169 -20.06 2.96 9.89
C GLY A 169 -19.14 3.46 8.77
N ALA A 170 -17.84 3.13 8.80
CA ALA A 170 -16.90 3.52 7.75
C ALA A 170 -17.34 3.06 6.35
N ILE A 171 -17.92 1.87 6.22
CA ILE A 171 -18.32 1.27 4.94
C ILE A 171 -19.28 2.19 4.18
N ASN A 172 -20.31 2.72 4.83
CA ASN A 172 -21.30 3.62 4.22
C ASN A 172 -20.62 4.85 3.59
N ARG A 173 -19.73 5.51 4.36
CA ARG A 173 -19.04 6.73 3.93
C ARG A 173 -18.09 6.45 2.78
N VAL A 174 -17.31 5.38 2.88
CA VAL A 174 -16.33 4.98 1.86
C VAL A 174 -17.02 4.62 0.54
N ILE A 175 -18.15 3.91 0.57
CA ILE A 175 -18.91 3.58 -0.66
C ILE A 175 -19.51 4.83 -1.30
N LYS A 176 -20.00 5.79 -0.50
CA LYS A 176 -20.47 7.08 -1.04
C LYS A 176 -19.34 7.81 -1.76
N VAL A 177 -18.13 7.84 -1.20
CA VAL A 177 -16.94 8.42 -1.83
C VAL A 177 -16.57 7.65 -3.11
N LEU A 178 -16.60 6.31 -3.12
CA LEU A 178 -16.32 5.52 -4.32
C LEU A 178 -17.22 5.90 -5.50
N ARG A 179 -18.47 6.25 -5.24
CA ARG A 179 -19.46 6.58 -6.28
C ARG A 179 -19.35 8.02 -6.76
N PHE A 180 -19.13 8.97 -5.84
CA PHE A 180 -19.33 10.40 -6.10
C PHE A 180 -18.10 11.28 -5.82
N GLY A 181 -17.02 10.72 -5.27
CA GLY A 181 -15.80 11.46 -4.92
C GLY A 181 -14.96 11.84 -6.13
N SER A 182 -13.97 12.72 -5.90
CA SER A 182 -12.95 13.04 -6.89
C SER A 182 -12.10 11.80 -7.24
N PRO A 183 -11.40 11.77 -8.39
CA PRO A 183 -10.62 10.60 -8.79
C PRO A 183 -9.62 10.12 -7.74
N ASP A 184 -8.90 11.04 -7.08
CA ASP A 184 -7.97 10.70 -6.00
C ASP A 184 -8.69 10.15 -4.76
N CYS A 185 -9.84 10.73 -4.39
CA CYS A 185 -10.64 10.25 -3.27
C CYS A 185 -11.22 8.86 -3.54
N ARG A 186 -11.66 8.57 -4.77
CA ARG A 186 -12.14 7.23 -5.17
C ARG A 186 -11.03 6.19 -5.07
N ALA A 187 -9.81 6.53 -5.53
CA ALA A 187 -8.66 5.65 -5.39
C ALA A 187 -8.33 5.36 -3.91
N ILE A 188 -8.27 6.40 -3.05
CA ILE A 188 -8.04 6.24 -1.61
C ILE A 188 -9.15 5.40 -0.96
N ALA A 189 -10.41 5.63 -1.33
CA ALA A 189 -11.55 4.87 -0.81
C ALA A 189 -11.43 3.37 -1.15
N ALA A 190 -11.00 3.02 -2.35
CA ALA A 190 -10.74 1.63 -2.73
C ALA A 190 -9.57 1.02 -1.93
N THR A 191 -8.50 1.80 -1.67
CA THR A 191 -7.41 1.38 -0.79
C THR A 191 -7.89 1.14 0.66
N ILE A 192 -8.80 1.97 1.18
CA ILE A 192 -9.42 1.77 2.51
C ILE A 192 -10.21 0.46 2.54
N ILE A 193 -11.02 0.16 1.51
CA ILE A 193 -11.71 -1.14 1.42
C ILE A 193 -10.71 -2.29 1.48
N THR A 194 -9.62 -2.22 0.70
CA THR A 194 -8.56 -3.24 0.69
C THR A 194 -7.97 -3.43 2.09
N SER A 195 -7.66 -2.33 2.78
CA SER A 195 -7.09 -2.33 4.12
C SER A 195 -8.04 -2.93 5.16
N LEU A 196 -9.32 -2.56 5.14
CA LEU A 196 -10.33 -3.10 6.06
C LEU A 196 -10.63 -4.58 5.80
N ALA A 197 -10.56 -5.00 4.53
CA ALA A 197 -10.80 -6.36 4.08
C ALA A 197 -9.65 -7.34 4.39
N VAL A 198 -8.61 -6.94 5.12
CA VAL A 198 -7.60 -7.88 5.66
C VAL A 198 -8.25 -8.84 6.67
N VAL A 199 -9.27 -8.37 7.42
CA VAL A 199 -10.00 -9.16 8.41
C VAL A 199 -11.18 -9.89 7.77
N GLU A 200 -11.31 -11.20 8.00
CA GLU A 200 -12.38 -12.03 7.40
C GLU A 200 -13.80 -11.50 7.67
N VAL A 201 -14.11 -11.13 8.92
CA VAL A 201 -15.43 -10.57 9.29
C VAL A 201 -15.75 -9.31 8.49
N ASN A 202 -14.74 -8.47 8.23
CA ASN A 202 -14.91 -7.28 7.42
C ASN A 202 -15.14 -7.61 5.94
N LYS A 203 -14.51 -8.64 5.38
CA LYS A 203 -14.77 -9.07 3.99
C LYS A 203 -16.24 -9.43 3.79
N ALA A 204 -16.79 -10.23 4.71
CA ALA A 204 -18.20 -10.63 4.67
C ALA A 204 -19.11 -9.40 4.79
N THR A 205 -18.84 -8.52 5.76
CA THR A 205 -19.63 -7.30 6.01
C THR A 205 -19.59 -6.33 4.83
N ILE A 206 -18.40 -6.05 4.29
CA ILE A 206 -18.22 -5.15 3.14
C ILE A 206 -18.91 -5.72 1.90
N GLY A 207 -18.71 -7.01 1.60
CA GLY A 207 -19.29 -7.61 0.40
C GLY A 207 -20.81 -7.80 0.45
N ALA A 208 -21.39 -7.94 1.65
CA ALA A 208 -22.84 -7.94 1.85
C ALA A 208 -23.44 -6.52 1.88
N TYR A 209 -22.63 -5.47 1.99
CA TYR A 209 -23.13 -4.10 2.09
C TYR A 209 -23.70 -3.64 0.72
N PRO A 210 -24.89 -3.01 0.69
CA PRO A 210 -25.53 -2.57 -0.54
C PRO A 210 -24.62 -1.72 -1.44
N ASP A 211 -24.61 -2.03 -2.73
CA ASP A 211 -23.81 -1.37 -3.76
C ASP A 211 -22.29 -1.39 -3.58
N ALA A 212 -21.73 -2.05 -2.56
CA ALA A 212 -20.28 -2.04 -2.30
C ALA A 212 -19.49 -2.65 -3.47
N ILE A 213 -19.85 -3.86 -3.86
CA ILE A 213 -19.24 -4.58 -4.97
C ILE A 213 -19.58 -3.87 -6.29
N GLN A 214 -20.82 -3.43 -6.47
CA GLN A 214 -21.25 -2.71 -7.67
C GLN A 214 -20.46 -1.41 -7.88
N ALA A 215 -20.17 -0.66 -6.81
CA ALA A 215 -19.38 0.57 -6.88
C ALA A 215 -17.94 0.29 -7.30
N LEU A 216 -17.32 -0.79 -6.82
CA LEU A 216 -15.98 -1.21 -7.25
C LEU A 216 -15.97 -1.64 -8.72
N VAL A 217 -16.97 -2.43 -9.15
CA VAL A 217 -17.11 -2.83 -10.56
C VAL A 217 -17.33 -1.60 -11.45
N TRP A 218 -18.13 -0.63 -11.01
CA TRP A 218 -18.30 0.61 -11.74
C TRP A 218 -17.03 1.45 -11.83
N LEU A 219 -16.19 1.44 -10.79
CA LEU A 219 -14.90 2.11 -10.79
C LEU A 219 -13.89 1.45 -11.75
N LEU A 220 -13.98 0.12 -11.96
CA LEU A 220 -13.21 -0.58 -13.00
C LEU A 220 -13.57 -0.12 -14.42
N ILE A 221 -14.83 0.24 -14.66
CA ILE A 221 -15.32 0.75 -15.95
C ILE A 221 -14.90 2.22 -16.14
N SER A 222 -15.28 3.07 -15.19
CA SER A 222 -15.23 4.53 -15.31
C SER A 222 -13.93 5.18 -14.85
N GLY A 223 -13.14 4.50 -14.01
CA GLY A 223 -11.90 5.04 -13.44
C GLY A 223 -10.74 5.08 -14.44
N LYS A 224 -9.65 5.75 -14.08
CA LYS A 224 -8.41 5.82 -14.87
C LYS A 224 -7.19 5.47 -14.02
N GLY A 225 -6.20 4.81 -14.64
CA GLY A 225 -4.89 4.51 -14.03
C GLY A 225 -5.00 3.93 -12.62
N ARG A 226 -4.66 4.75 -11.62
CA ARG A 226 -4.69 4.38 -10.19
C ARG A 226 -6.06 3.88 -9.74
N GLU A 227 -7.15 4.49 -10.16
CA GLU A 227 -8.50 4.13 -9.71
C GLU A 227 -8.85 2.69 -10.07
N LYS A 228 -8.58 2.27 -11.31
CA LYS A 228 -8.82 0.88 -11.76
C LYS A 228 -7.95 -0.11 -10.99
N LYS A 229 -6.69 0.25 -10.75
CA LYS A 229 -5.74 -0.59 -10.00
C LYS A 229 -6.19 -0.81 -8.56
N GLU A 230 -6.58 0.25 -7.87
CA GLU A 230 -7.06 0.17 -6.49
C GLU A 230 -8.41 -0.55 -6.43
N ALA A 231 -9.33 -0.32 -7.38
CA ALA A 231 -10.59 -1.03 -7.47
C ALA A 231 -10.41 -2.54 -7.66
N ALA A 232 -9.51 -2.96 -8.57
CA ALA A 232 -9.22 -4.37 -8.80
C ALA A 232 -8.58 -5.03 -7.57
N THR A 233 -7.74 -4.29 -6.85
CA THR A 233 -7.09 -4.76 -5.62
C THR A 233 -8.12 -4.91 -4.48
N ALA A 234 -9.04 -3.97 -4.34
CA ALA A 234 -10.14 -4.04 -3.39
C ALA A 234 -11.08 -5.21 -3.72
N LEU A 235 -11.42 -5.39 -5.00
CA LEU A 235 -12.25 -6.50 -5.46
C LEU A 235 -11.58 -7.86 -5.19
N TYR A 236 -10.28 -7.98 -5.43
CA TYR A 236 -9.51 -9.18 -5.05
C TYR A 236 -9.59 -9.45 -3.54
N ALA A 237 -9.37 -8.43 -2.71
CA ALA A 237 -9.39 -8.56 -1.26
C ALA A 237 -10.74 -9.08 -0.74
N ILE A 238 -11.86 -8.48 -1.18
CA ILE A 238 -13.19 -8.90 -0.72
C ILE A 238 -13.64 -10.23 -1.34
N CYS A 239 -13.28 -10.53 -2.60
CA CYS A 239 -13.63 -11.81 -3.25
C CYS A 239 -12.79 -13.00 -2.80
N SER A 240 -11.75 -12.77 -1.98
CA SER A 240 -11.07 -13.87 -1.28
C SER A 240 -12.05 -14.64 -0.38
N PHE A 241 -13.06 -13.95 0.16
CA PHE A 241 -14.23 -14.54 0.81
C PHE A 241 -15.22 -15.11 -0.22
N ALA A 242 -15.59 -16.38 -0.08
CA ALA A 242 -16.28 -17.15 -1.12
C ALA A 242 -17.64 -16.54 -1.54
N ASP A 243 -18.45 -16.11 -0.58
CA ASP A 243 -19.80 -15.58 -0.86
C ASP A 243 -19.78 -14.29 -1.70
N ASN A 244 -18.68 -13.54 -1.63
CA ASN A 244 -18.52 -12.30 -2.38
C ASN A 244 -18.24 -12.55 -3.86
N ARG A 245 -17.74 -13.75 -4.23
CA ARG A 245 -17.46 -14.10 -5.61
C ARG A 245 -18.74 -14.11 -6.44
N ARG A 246 -19.80 -14.76 -5.94
CA ARG A 246 -21.10 -14.80 -6.62
C ARG A 246 -21.68 -13.40 -6.79
N ARG A 247 -21.61 -12.57 -5.75
CA ARG A 247 -22.04 -11.15 -5.80
C ARG A 247 -21.27 -10.34 -6.84
N ALA A 248 -19.96 -10.53 -6.96
CA ALA A 248 -19.14 -9.87 -7.99
C ALA A 248 -19.51 -10.33 -9.40
N ILE A 249 -19.82 -11.62 -9.58
CA ILE A 249 -20.30 -12.16 -10.85
C ILE A 249 -21.66 -11.54 -11.21
N ASP A 250 -22.61 -11.46 -10.26
CA ASP A 250 -23.93 -10.83 -10.46
C ASP A 250 -23.83 -9.35 -10.83
N CYS A 251 -22.83 -8.64 -10.29
CA CYS A 251 -22.54 -7.25 -10.66
C CYS A 251 -21.87 -7.10 -12.05
N GLY A 252 -21.65 -8.19 -12.79
CA GLY A 252 -21.05 -8.16 -14.13
C GLY A 252 -19.53 -8.02 -14.15
N ALA A 253 -18.82 -8.38 -13.07
CA ALA A 253 -17.38 -8.17 -12.98
C ALA A 253 -16.56 -8.93 -14.05
N VAL A 254 -17.01 -10.13 -14.45
CA VAL A 254 -16.25 -11.04 -15.33
C VAL A 254 -15.89 -10.42 -16.69
N PRO A 255 -16.85 -9.96 -17.53
CA PRO A 255 -16.53 -9.38 -18.83
C PRO A 255 -15.65 -8.12 -18.71
N ILE A 256 -15.86 -7.31 -17.67
CA ILE A 256 -15.07 -6.10 -17.41
C ILE A 256 -13.61 -6.48 -17.09
N LEU A 257 -13.39 -7.48 -16.24
CA LEU A 257 -12.05 -7.93 -15.86
C LEU A 257 -11.29 -8.55 -17.04
N ILE A 258 -11.97 -9.30 -17.91
CA ILE A 258 -11.36 -9.85 -19.14
C ILE A 258 -10.94 -8.71 -20.08
N SER A 259 -11.81 -7.72 -20.30
CA SER A 259 -11.46 -6.54 -21.10
C SER A 259 -10.28 -5.76 -20.50
N LEU A 260 -10.21 -5.65 -19.17
CA LEU A 260 -9.11 -4.97 -18.50
C LEU A 260 -7.78 -5.72 -18.59
N LEU A 261 -7.81 -7.05 -18.66
CA LEU A 261 -6.60 -7.83 -18.94
C LEU A 261 -6.03 -7.54 -20.31
N ASP A 262 -6.89 -7.45 -21.33
CA ASP A 262 -6.46 -7.07 -22.68
C ASP A 262 -5.83 -5.67 -22.71
N SER A 263 -6.30 -4.76 -21.83
CA SER A 263 -5.68 -3.43 -21.64
C SER A 263 -4.42 -3.42 -20.75
N GLY A 264 -3.96 -4.58 -20.26
CA GLY A 264 -2.74 -4.73 -19.47
C GLY A 264 -2.90 -4.56 -17.94
N LEU A 265 -4.13 -4.52 -17.41
CA LEU A 265 -4.33 -4.45 -15.94
C LEU A 265 -4.14 -5.82 -15.31
N GLU A 266 -2.89 -6.16 -14.98
CA GLU A 266 -2.54 -7.48 -14.47
C GLU A 266 -3.34 -7.93 -13.24
N ARG A 267 -3.69 -7.02 -12.31
CA ARG A 267 -4.47 -7.37 -11.10
C ARG A 267 -5.81 -8.06 -11.45
N ALA A 268 -6.37 -7.83 -12.63
CA ALA A 268 -7.62 -8.44 -13.05
C ALA A 268 -7.55 -9.98 -13.15
N ILE A 269 -6.40 -10.58 -13.49
CA ILE A 269 -6.28 -12.04 -13.59
C ILE A 269 -6.33 -12.69 -12.21
N GLU A 270 -5.82 -12.02 -11.18
CA GLU A 270 -5.90 -12.52 -9.81
C GLU A 270 -7.35 -12.52 -9.32
N VAL A 271 -8.16 -11.53 -9.72
CA VAL A 271 -9.60 -11.51 -9.43
C VAL A 271 -10.32 -12.62 -10.19
N LEU A 272 -10.08 -12.77 -11.50
CA LEU A 272 -10.67 -13.86 -12.29
C LEU A 272 -10.28 -15.23 -11.73
N GLY A 273 -9.05 -15.43 -11.29
CA GLY A 273 -8.61 -16.65 -10.62
C GLY A 273 -9.29 -16.93 -9.27
N LEU A 274 -9.91 -15.94 -8.64
CA LEU A 274 -10.83 -16.17 -7.52
C LEU A 274 -12.23 -16.55 -8.01
N LEU A 275 -12.74 -15.85 -9.03
CA LEU A 275 -14.10 -16.05 -9.55
C LEU A 275 -14.27 -17.40 -10.26
N VAL A 276 -13.25 -17.89 -10.96
CA VAL A 276 -13.25 -19.19 -11.68
C VAL A 276 -13.45 -20.39 -10.74
N LYS A 277 -13.20 -20.20 -9.43
CA LYS A 277 -13.45 -21.24 -8.41
C LYS A 277 -14.94 -21.52 -8.23
N CYS A 278 -15.81 -20.58 -8.56
CA CYS A 278 -17.27 -20.74 -8.52
C CYS A 278 -17.78 -21.22 -9.89
N LYS A 279 -18.85 -22.03 -9.88
CA LYS A 279 -19.45 -22.57 -11.11
C LYS A 279 -19.94 -21.44 -12.02
N GLU A 280 -20.64 -20.48 -11.43
CA GLU A 280 -21.20 -19.31 -12.12
C GLU A 280 -20.10 -18.42 -12.70
N GLY A 281 -18.94 -18.35 -12.04
CA GLY A 281 -17.80 -17.60 -12.55
C GLY A 281 -17.22 -18.24 -13.80
N ARG A 282 -17.14 -19.58 -13.85
CA ARG A 282 -16.76 -20.30 -15.06
C ARG A 282 -17.77 -20.08 -16.16
N GLU A 283 -19.06 -20.29 -15.88
CA GLU A 283 -20.15 -20.10 -16.85
C GLU A 283 -20.14 -18.70 -17.47
N GLU A 284 -19.94 -17.66 -16.68
CA GLU A 284 -19.82 -16.30 -17.21
C GLU A 284 -18.55 -16.08 -18.03
N MET A 285 -17.40 -16.65 -17.64
CA MET A 285 -16.16 -16.54 -18.43
C MET A 285 -16.30 -17.21 -19.80
N MET A 286 -16.97 -18.37 -19.86
CA MET A 286 -17.19 -19.11 -21.12
C MET A 286 -18.08 -18.36 -22.11
N LYS A 287 -18.91 -17.41 -21.64
CA LYS A 287 -19.74 -16.57 -22.50
C LYS A 287 -18.98 -15.40 -23.13
N VAL A 288 -17.78 -15.09 -22.64
CA VAL A 288 -17.00 -13.94 -23.11
C VAL A 288 -16.12 -14.35 -24.29
N ASN A 289 -16.46 -13.82 -25.47
CA ASN A 289 -15.69 -14.05 -26.70
C ASN A 289 -14.22 -13.62 -26.52
N GLY A 290 -13.29 -14.49 -26.93
CA GLY A 290 -11.86 -14.23 -26.84
C GLY A 290 -11.28 -14.36 -25.43
N CYS A 291 -12.03 -14.90 -24.46
CA CYS A 291 -11.54 -15.15 -23.10
C CYS A 291 -10.24 -15.98 -23.11
N VAL A 292 -10.21 -17.09 -23.86
CA VAL A 292 -9.02 -17.96 -23.97
C VAL A 292 -7.85 -17.19 -24.54
N LYS A 293 -8.02 -16.50 -25.67
CA LYS A 293 -6.97 -15.67 -26.28
C LYS A 293 -6.36 -14.66 -25.30
N VAL A 294 -7.19 -13.96 -24.53
CA VAL A 294 -6.70 -13.01 -23.50
C VAL A 294 -5.90 -13.74 -22.41
N LEU A 295 -6.38 -14.89 -21.93
CA LEU A 295 -5.65 -15.69 -20.94
C LEU A 295 -4.31 -16.19 -21.49
N VAL A 296 -4.26 -16.63 -22.75
CA VAL A 296 -3.02 -17.04 -23.44
C VAL A 296 -2.04 -15.88 -23.57
N SER A 297 -2.52 -14.67 -23.88
CA SER A 297 -1.69 -13.47 -23.88
C SER A 297 -1.05 -13.20 -22.51
N VAL A 298 -1.80 -13.42 -21.41
CA VAL A 298 -1.27 -13.33 -20.03
C VAL A 298 -0.20 -14.40 -19.78
N LEU A 299 -0.34 -15.61 -20.31
CA LEU A 299 0.69 -16.64 -20.18
C LEU A 299 2.00 -16.28 -20.90
N ARG A 300 1.90 -15.60 -22.05
CA ARG A 300 3.08 -15.20 -22.84
C ARG A 300 3.80 -13.99 -22.24
N ASN A 301 3.04 -13.02 -21.73
CA ASN A 301 3.56 -11.67 -21.45
C ASN A 301 3.41 -11.23 -19.98
N GLY A 302 2.74 -12.01 -19.14
CA GLY A 302 2.44 -11.64 -17.74
C GLY A 302 3.65 -11.77 -16.80
N SER A 303 3.54 -11.20 -15.60
CA SER A 303 4.52 -11.47 -14.55
C SER A 303 4.39 -12.92 -14.05
N SER A 304 5.35 -13.39 -13.24
CA SER A 304 5.27 -14.70 -12.59
C SER A 304 3.92 -14.93 -11.88
N ARG A 305 3.35 -13.90 -11.24
CA ARG A 305 2.03 -13.99 -10.61
C ARG A 305 0.92 -14.05 -11.65
N GLY A 306 0.99 -13.21 -12.69
CA GLY A 306 0.02 -13.19 -13.78
C GLY A 306 -0.06 -14.54 -14.48
N VAL A 307 1.09 -15.12 -14.85
CA VAL A 307 1.20 -16.46 -15.44
C VAL A 307 0.63 -17.53 -14.50
N GLN A 308 0.97 -17.49 -13.20
CA GLN A 308 0.46 -18.46 -12.23
C GLN A 308 -1.08 -18.46 -12.17
N TYR A 309 -1.71 -17.28 -12.07
CA TYR A 309 -3.17 -17.17 -12.05
C TYR A 309 -3.81 -17.42 -13.43
N GLY A 310 -3.12 -17.07 -14.52
CA GLY A 310 -3.51 -17.38 -15.89
C GLY A 310 -3.62 -18.88 -16.12
N LEU A 311 -2.58 -19.64 -15.74
CA LEU A 311 -2.56 -21.10 -15.85
C LEU A 311 -3.68 -21.73 -15.02
N PHE A 312 -3.83 -21.28 -13.78
CA PHE A 312 -4.90 -21.76 -12.90
C PHE A 312 -6.29 -21.52 -13.50
N THR A 313 -6.54 -20.30 -13.98
CA THR A 313 -7.83 -19.91 -14.56
C THR A 313 -8.13 -20.70 -15.82
N LEU A 314 -7.17 -20.79 -16.74
CA LEU A 314 -7.32 -21.53 -17.99
C LEU A 314 -7.53 -23.04 -17.73
N ASN A 315 -6.77 -23.64 -16.82
CA ASN A 315 -6.94 -25.04 -16.45
C ASN A 315 -8.35 -25.33 -15.90
N CYS A 316 -8.88 -24.47 -15.03
CA CYS A 316 -10.25 -24.62 -14.53
C CYS A 316 -11.32 -24.53 -15.62
N LEU A 317 -11.12 -23.69 -16.63
CA LEU A 317 -12.04 -23.56 -17.78
C LEU A 317 -11.95 -24.79 -18.69
N CYS A 318 -10.73 -25.22 -19.05
CA CYS A 318 -10.48 -26.41 -19.86
C CYS A 318 -11.04 -27.68 -19.20
N THR A 319 -10.93 -27.81 -17.88
CA THR A 319 -11.52 -28.95 -17.14
C THR A 319 -13.06 -29.01 -17.28
N CYS A 320 -13.70 -27.87 -17.53
CA CYS A 320 -15.16 -27.78 -17.61
C CYS A 320 -15.72 -27.83 -19.03
N CYS A 321 -14.89 -27.64 -20.05
CA CYS A 321 -15.37 -27.44 -21.42
C CYS A 321 -14.32 -27.85 -22.47
N GLU A 322 -14.59 -28.93 -23.18
CA GLU A 322 -13.71 -29.45 -24.25
C GLU A 322 -13.46 -28.45 -25.37
N THR A 323 -14.47 -27.65 -25.75
CA THR A 323 -14.31 -26.65 -26.82
C THR A 323 -13.25 -25.60 -26.47
N LEU A 324 -13.12 -25.24 -25.19
CA LEU A 324 -12.08 -24.32 -24.72
C LEU A 324 -10.71 -24.99 -24.67
N CYS A 325 -10.64 -26.31 -24.46
CA CYS A 325 -9.39 -27.06 -24.63
C CYS A 325 -8.88 -26.95 -26.06
N PHE A 326 -9.75 -27.19 -27.05
CA PHE A 326 -9.39 -27.05 -28.47
C PHE A 326 -8.99 -25.61 -28.81
N GLU A 327 -9.74 -24.61 -28.34
CA GLU A 327 -9.38 -23.20 -28.51
C GLU A 327 -8.01 -22.88 -27.89
N ALA A 328 -7.74 -23.38 -26.68
CA ALA A 328 -6.46 -23.20 -26.01
C ALA A 328 -5.30 -23.83 -26.77
N VAL A 329 -5.48 -25.03 -27.33
CA VAL A 329 -4.47 -25.68 -28.17
C VAL A 329 -4.25 -24.88 -29.46
N ASN A 330 -5.31 -24.43 -30.12
CA ASN A 330 -5.21 -23.61 -31.33
C ASN A 330 -4.51 -22.25 -31.10
N GLU A 331 -4.64 -21.68 -29.90
CA GLU A 331 -3.93 -20.46 -29.49
C GLU A 331 -2.46 -20.71 -29.06
N GLY A 332 -1.99 -21.96 -29.14
CA GLY A 332 -0.60 -22.36 -28.89
C GLY A 332 -0.24 -22.48 -27.41
N VAL A 333 -1.17 -22.93 -26.57
CA VAL A 333 -0.93 -23.13 -25.13
C VAL A 333 0.07 -24.25 -24.86
N VAL A 334 0.16 -25.25 -25.76
CA VAL A 334 1.07 -26.38 -25.61
C VAL A 334 2.53 -25.92 -25.65
N GLU A 335 2.91 -25.11 -26.65
CA GLU A 335 4.27 -24.59 -26.78
C GLU A 335 4.63 -23.69 -25.60
N ILE A 336 3.68 -22.86 -25.14
CA ILE A 336 3.89 -22.02 -23.95
C ILE A 336 4.13 -22.88 -22.72
N CYS A 337 3.33 -23.92 -22.52
CA CYS A 337 3.48 -24.83 -21.38
C CYS A 337 4.82 -25.54 -21.41
N MET A 338 5.31 -25.96 -22.56
CA MET A 338 6.63 -26.59 -22.68
C MET A 338 7.75 -25.66 -22.21
N GLY A 339 7.71 -24.37 -22.57
CA GLY A 339 8.66 -23.38 -22.05
C GLY A 339 8.53 -23.13 -20.54
N LEU A 340 7.29 -23.11 -20.02
CA LEU A 340 7.03 -22.90 -18.59
C LEU A 340 7.35 -24.13 -17.70
N MET A 341 7.70 -25.28 -18.26
CA MET A 341 8.16 -26.44 -17.48
C MET A 341 9.58 -26.25 -16.93
N GLU A 342 10.39 -25.42 -17.57
CA GLU A 342 11.77 -25.12 -17.19
C GLU A 342 11.88 -23.97 -16.17
N GLU A 343 10.76 -23.30 -15.86
CA GLU A 343 10.68 -22.21 -14.89
C GLU A 343 11.10 -22.65 -13.47
N GLU A 344 11.80 -21.79 -12.75
CA GLU A 344 12.25 -22.07 -11.37
C GLU A 344 11.06 -22.12 -10.38
N ASN A 345 9.99 -21.38 -10.66
CA ASN A 345 8.84 -21.27 -9.77
C ASN A 345 8.01 -22.57 -9.74
N GLU A 346 8.08 -23.27 -8.62
CA GLU A 346 7.41 -24.56 -8.42
C GLU A 346 5.88 -24.49 -8.63
N LYS A 347 5.24 -23.38 -8.26
CA LYS A 347 3.78 -23.22 -8.44
C LYS A 347 3.42 -23.14 -9.92
N ILE A 348 4.23 -22.44 -10.72
CA ILE A 348 4.04 -22.35 -12.17
C ILE A 348 4.18 -23.75 -12.76
N ARG A 349 5.28 -24.46 -12.48
CA ARG A 349 5.49 -25.83 -12.98
C ARG A 349 4.34 -26.78 -12.64
N ARG A 350 3.83 -26.73 -11.40
CA ARG A 350 2.67 -27.55 -10.97
C ARG A 350 1.41 -27.22 -11.76
N TYR A 351 1.08 -25.94 -11.94
CA TYR A 351 -0.09 -25.55 -12.73
C TYR A 351 0.07 -25.83 -14.23
N THR A 352 1.27 -25.65 -14.78
CA THR A 352 1.61 -26.02 -16.15
C THR A 352 1.41 -27.51 -16.37
N SER A 353 1.92 -28.35 -15.46
CA SER A 353 1.74 -29.81 -15.53
C SER A 353 0.27 -30.21 -15.46
N SER A 354 -0.50 -29.58 -14.56
CA SER A 354 -1.94 -29.82 -14.47
C SER A 354 -2.67 -29.44 -15.76
N LEU A 355 -2.34 -28.29 -16.36
CA LEU A 355 -2.97 -27.85 -17.60
C LEU A 355 -2.63 -28.78 -18.77
N VAL A 356 -1.37 -29.17 -18.93
CA VAL A 356 -0.95 -30.13 -19.96
C VAL A 356 -1.70 -31.46 -19.81
N GLN A 357 -1.84 -31.96 -18.57
CA GLN A 357 -2.59 -33.18 -18.31
C GLN A 357 -4.08 -33.04 -18.71
N THR A 358 -4.73 -31.94 -18.31
CA THR A 358 -6.12 -31.66 -18.68
C THR A 358 -6.31 -31.59 -20.20
N LEU A 359 -5.38 -30.98 -20.93
CA LEU A 359 -5.45 -30.93 -22.40
C LEU A 359 -5.30 -32.33 -23.02
N ARG A 360 -4.53 -33.24 -22.38
CA ARG A 360 -4.28 -34.59 -22.89
C ARG A 360 -5.50 -35.48 -22.71
N GLU A 361 -6.12 -35.38 -21.54
CA GLU A 361 -7.32 -36.13 -21.19
C GLU A 361 -8.52 -35.77 -22.07
N ASN A 362 -8.63 -34.50 -22.50
CA ASN A 362 -9.69 -34.04 -23.38
C ASN A 362 -9.39 -34.23 -24.88
N HIS A 363 -8.43 -35.09 -25.24
CA HIS A 363 -8.04 -35.41 -26.63
C HIS A 363 -7.73 -34.19 -27.52
N ALA A 364 -7.34 -33.04 -26.95
CA ALA A 364 -7.10 -31.82 -27.71
C ALA A 364 -5.80 -31.86 -28.55
N PHE A 365 -5.03 -32.95 -28.49
CA PHE A 365 -3.82 -33.20 -29.27
C PHE A 365 -4.07 -34.00 -30.56
N GLY A 366 -5.33 -34.35 -30.85
CA GLY A 366 -5.74 -35.20 -31.98
C GLY A 366 -5.91 -34.48 -33.30
#